data_AF-W3VE01-F1
#
_entry.id   AF-W3VE01-F1
#
_cell.length_a   1.000
_cell.length_b   1.000
_cell.length_c   1.000
_cell.angle_alpha   90.00
_cell.angle_beta   90.00
_cell.angle_gamma   90.00
#
_symmetry.space_group_name_H-M   'P 1'
#
loop_
_entity.id
_entity.type
_entity.pdbx_description
1 polymer ?
#
loop_
_entity_poly.entity_id
_entity_poly.type
_entity_poly.pdbx_seq_one_letter_code
_entity_poly.pdbx_strand_id
1 'polypeptide(L)'
;MPPPPIAGSNTDEAVNEANQTIASALDKKLKEMGKAVDKATQCSFGRVCSSDYVDGENQPNISKDLTDSEKAELGGSGAGTPGGHEPEDEQNARNNNHIGKWSIDELSNGAKYTDPASKKGDLTLAGRALQKHGSRLGSAFPEARGNPSAINEQGQKIVDSILNDPNKKVIQSNTGRYGQVTDVISSNGRGLRYDAQGRLIGFLEPPK
;
A
#
# COMPACT_ATOMS: atom_id res chain seq x y z
N MET A 1 -27.82 58.79 44.69
CA MET A 1 -28.32 57.40 44.80
C MET A 1 -27.11 56.48 44.80
N PRO A 2 -26.83 55.73 45.88
CA PRO A 2 -25.76 54.74 45.89
C PRO A 2 -26.13 53.51 45.03
N PRO A 3 -25.16 52.86 44.36
CA PRO A 3 -25.42 51.63 43.61
C PRO A 3 -25.78 50.47 44.55
N PRO A 4 -26.58 49.49 44.09
CA PRO A 4 -27.00 48.37 44.92
C PRO A 4 -25.82 47.42 45.21
N PRO A 5 -25.83 46.73 46.36
CA PRO A 5 -24.82 45.72 46.67
C PRO A 5 -25.05 44.49 45.79
N ILE A 6 -23.97 44.01 45.16
CA ILE A 6 -23.99 42.81 44.35
C ILE A 6 -23.98 41.61 45.31
N ALA A 7 -25.03 40.80 45.25
CA ALA A 7 -25.14 39.55 45.99
C ALA A 7 -24.03 38.59 45.56
N GLY A 8 -23.37 37.98 46.55
CA GLY A 8 -22.19 37.14 46.34
C GLY A 8 -22.46 35.84 45.59
N SER A 9 -21.38 35.22 45.16
CA SER A 9 -21.36 33.80 44.82
C SER A 9 -20.00 33.22 45.18
N ASN A 10 -19.99 32.36 46.19
CA ASN A 10 -18.87 31.48 46.51
C ASN A 10 -18.63 30.57 45.29
N THR A 11 -17.66 30.88 44.43
CA THR A 11 -17.43 30.11 43.19
C THR A 11 -16.06 29.44 43.12
N ASP A 12 -15.14 29.68 44.05
CA ASP A 12 -13.78 29.15 43.89
C ASP A 12 -13.65 27.69 44.37
N GLU A 13 -14.36 27.33 45.45
CA GLU A 13 -14.25 25.99 46.05
C GLU A 13 -15.04 24.94 45.25
N ALA A 14 -16.27 25.27 44.86
CA ALA A 14 -17.13 24.37 44.07
C ALA A 14 -16.60 24.15 42.63
N VAL A 15 -15.95 25.15 42.02
CA VAL A 15 -15.34 25.00 40.69
C VAL A 15 -14.08 24.15 40.76
N ASN A 16 -13.30 24.26 41.83
CA ASN A 16 -12.10 23.45 42.03
C ASN A 16 -12.45 21.96 42.29
N GLU A 17 -13.47 21.69 43.10
CA GLU A 17 -13.97 20.32 43.33
C GLU A 17 -14.56 19.69 42.06
N ALA A 18 -15.29 20.47 41.26
CA ALA A 18 -15.79 20.00 39.96
C ALA A 18 -14.65 19.64 39.01
N ASN A 19 -13.60 20.47 38.94
CA ASN A 19 -12.44 20.22 38.10
C ASN A 19 -11.64 18.98 38.55
N GLN A 20 -11.46 18.77 39.87
CA GLN A 20 -10.82 17.55 40.39
C GLN A 20 -11.64 16.29 40.13
N THR A 21 -12.97 16.38 40.22
CA THR A 21 -13.88 15.26 39.93
C THR A 21 -13.82 14.86 38.46
N ILE A 22 -13.79 15.83 37.56
CA ILE A 22 -13.68 15.60 36.10
C ILE A 22 -12.31 15.01 35.76
N ALA A 23 -11.22 15.52 36.33
CA ALA A 23 -9.88 15.00 36.11
C ALA A 23 -9.75 13.53 36.57
N SER A 24 -10.28 13.21 37.75
CA SER A 24 -10.29 11.84 38.29
C SER A 24 -11.13 10.88 37.44
N ALA A 25 -12.25 11.36 36.90
CA ALA A 25 -13.10 10.58 36.01
C ALA A 25 -12.43 10.30 34.66
N LEU A 26 -11.71 11.27 34.09
CA LEU A 26 -10.95 11.08 32.84
C LEU A 26 -9.81 10.08 33.02
N ASP A 27 -9.06 10.18 34.10
CA ASP A 27 -7.94 9.28 34.39
C ASP A 27 -8.40 7.82 34.57
N LYS A 28 -9.56 7.64 35.22
CA LYS A 28 -10.19 6.33 35.35
C LYS A 28 -10.59 5.77 33.98
N LYS A 29 -11.18 6.59 33.11
CA LYS A 29 -11.55 6.16 31.75
C LYS A 29 -10.33 5.85 30.87
N LEU A 30 -9.26 6.63 30.97
CA LEU A 30 -8.01 6.36 30.24
C LEU A 30 -7.37 5.03 30.69
N LYS A 31 -7.35 4.76 32.00
CA LYS A 31 -6.87 3.47 32.53
C LYS A 31 -7.75 2.28 32.10
N GLU A 32 -9.07 2.45 32.03
CA GLU A 32 -9.97 1.40 31.55
C GLU A 32 -9.82 1.14 30.04
N MET A 33 -9.65 2.19 29.22
CA MET A 33 -9.36 2.02 27.80
C MET A 33 -8.01 1.35 27.55
N GLY A 34 -6.97 1.71 28.32
CA GLY A 34 -5.65 1.07 28.23
C GLY A 34 -5.73 -0.44 28.49
N LYS A 35 -6.47 -0.85 29.52
CA LYS A 35 -6.69 -2.28 29.84
C LYS A 35 -7.46 -3.02 28.75
N ALA A 36 -8.45 -2.37 28.11
CA ALA A 36 -9.21 -2.97 27.03
C ALA A 36 -8.36 -3.14 25.76
N VAL A 37 -7.49 -2.17 25.45
CA VAL A 37 -6.55 -2.24 24.34
C VAL A 37 -5.50 -3.32 24.59
N ASP A 38 -4.89 -3.40 25.78
CA ASP A 38 -3.93 -4.47 26.10
C ASP A 38 -4.56 -5.85 25.98
N LYS A 39 -5.81 -6.01 26.44
CA LYS A 39 -6.56 -7.28 26.29
C LYS A 39 -6.88 -7.61 24.83
N ALA A 40 -7.24 -6.63 24.01
CA ALA A 40 -7.54 -6.84 22.60
C ALA A 40 -6.28 -7.12 21.74
N THR A 41 -5.17 -6.48 22.10
CA THR A 41 -3.88 -6.64 21.39
C THR A 41 -3.18 -7.94 21.77
N GLN A 42 -3.46 -8.49 22.94
CA GLN A 42 -3.03 -9.86 23.30
C GLN A 42 -3.71 -10.95 22.46
N CYS A 43 -4.79 -10.63 21.75
CA CYS A 43 -5.57 -11.56 20.94
C CYS A 43 -5.44 -11.33 19.42
N SER A 44 -4.66 -10.33 18.99
CA SER A 44 -4.45 -10.03 17.57
C SER A 44 -2.95 -9.97 17.27
N PHE A 45 -2.55 -10.65 16.19
CA PHE A 45 -1.16 -11.04 15.84
C PHE A 45 -0.63 -12.31 16.52
N GLY A 46 -1.38 -13.42 16.44
CA GLY A 46 -0.83 -14.78 16.63
C GLY A 46 -0.55 -15.22 18.07
N ARG A 47 -0.99 -14.45 19.07
CA ARG A 47 -0.94 -14.86 20.49
C ARG A 47 -2.33 -15.35 20.91
N VAL A 48 -2.41 -16.57 21.46
CA VAL A 48 -3.66 -17.20 21.91
C VAL A 48 -4.18 -16.46 23.15
N CYS A 49 -5.48 -16.17 23.20
CA CYS A 49 -6.14 -15.62 24.38
C CYS A 49 -6.18 -16.70 25.48
N SER A 50 -5.23 -16.69 26.41
CA SER A 50 -5.28 -17.58 27.58
C SER A 50 -6.26 -17.01 28.61
N SER A 51 -7.50 -17.46 28.61
CA SER A 51 -8.39 -17.32 29.78
C SER A 51 -8.02 -18.26 30.93
N ASP A 52 -7.08 -19.18 30.72
CA ASP A 52 -6.64 -20.13 31.75
C ASP A 52 -5.12 -20.02 31.94
N TYR A 53 -4.68 -19.03 32.73
CA TYR A 53 -3.29 -18.96 33.15
C TYR A 53 -3.12 -19.75 34.44
N VAL A 54 -2.54 -20.94 34.33
CA VAL A 54 -1.94 -21.64 35.47
C VAL A 54 -0.64 -20.92 35.79
N ASP A 55 -0.51 -20.47 37.03
CA ASP A 55 0.72 -19.86 37.56
C ASP A 55 1.82 -20.92 37.56
N GLY A 56 2.73 -20.83 36.59
CA GLY A 56 3.74 -21.86 36.38
C GLY A 56 4.55 -21.63 35.11
N GLU A 57 5.59 -20.83 35.26
CA GLU A 57 6.79 -20.82 34.40
C GLU A 57 6.67 -20.21 32.99
N ASN A 58 7.28 -19.04 32.91
CA ASN A 58 7.56 -18.24 31.75
C ASN A 58 8.48 -18.98 30.75
N GLN A 59 7.94 -19.75 29.80
CA GLN A 59 8.66 -20.11 28.56
C GLN A 59 7.74 -20.15 27.32
N PRO A 60 8.03 -19.37 26.26
CA PRO A 60 7.22 -19.30 25.03
C PRO A 60 7.41 -20.50 24.08
N ASN A 61 7.92 -21.63 24.57
CA ASN A 61 8.30 -22.76 23.73
C ASN A 61 7.72 -24.08 24.24
N ILE A 62 6.41 -24.26 24.05
CA ILE A 62 5.69 -25.50 24.35
C ILE A 62 6.18 -26.71 23.52
N SER A 63 7.07 -26.48 22.54
CA SER A 63 7.63 -27.53 21.70
C SER A 63 8.93 -28.15 22.24
N LYS A 64 9.38 -27.74 23.42
CA LYS A 64 10.66 -28.22 23.96
C LYS A 64 10.64 -29.70 24.38
N ASP A 65 9.48 -30.20 24.80
CA ASP A 65 9.34 -31.56 25.35
C ASP A 65 8.49 -32.49 24.48
N LEU A 66 8.13 -32.08 23.25
CA LEU A 66 7.42 -32.94 22.29
C LEU A 66 8.40 -33.85 21.55
N THR A 67 8.05 -35.12 21.43
CA THR A 67 8.80 -36.05 20.60
C THR A 67 8.59 -35.73 19.11
N ASP A 68 9.57 -36.08 18.26
CA ASP A 68 9.56 -35.73 16.82
C ASP A 68 8.28 -36.19 16.10
N SER A 69 7.62 -37.24 16.61
CA SER A 69 6.37 -37.77 16.03
C SER A 69 5.14 -36.92 16.33
N GLU A 70 5.08 -36.23 17.47
CA GLU A 70 3.94 -35.39 17.86
C GLU A 70 4.02 -34.00 17.22
N LYS A 71 5.24 -33.55 16.91
CA LYS A 71 5.48 -32.30 16.18
C LYS A 71 5.11 -32.40 14.70
N ALA A 72 5.07 -33.61 14.15
CA ALA A 72 4.67 -33.88 12.77
C ALA A 72 3.14 -33.77 12.55
N GLU A 73 2.32 -34.06 13.58
CA GLU A 73 0.85 -33.99 13.45
C GLU A 73 0.29 -32.56 13.66
N LEU A 74 1.02 -31.70 14.36
CA LEU A 74 0.69 -30.26 14.51
C LEU A 74 1.39 -29.36 13.47
N GLY A 75 2.41 -29.88 12.81
CA GLY A 75 3.13 -29.23 11.73
C GLY A 75 2.46 -29.49 10.39
N GLY A 76 1.45 -28.69 10.06
CA GLY A 76 0.88 -28.65 8.71
C GLY A 76 1.99 -28.65 7.67
N SER A 77 1.88 -29.55 6.70
CA SER A 77 2.87 -29.77 5.66
C SER A 77 3.25 -28.45 4.97
N GLY A 78 4.54 -28.11 5.04
CA GLY A 78 5.14 -27.10 4.18
C GLY A 78 5.55 -25.81 4.88
N ALA A 79 6.61 -25.86 5.68
CA ALA A 79 7.38 -24.66 5.98
C ALA A 79 8.84 -25.00 6.33
N GLY A 80 9.72 -24.78 5.35
CA GLY A 80 11.10 -24.36 5.59
C GLY A 80 12.10 -25.44 6.00
N THR A 81 12.51 -26.28 5.06
CA THR A 81 13.85 -26.87 5.12
C THR A 81 14.87 -25.73 5.01
N PRO A 82 15.78 -25.52 5.98
CA PRO A 82 16.79 -24.48 5.91
C PRO A 82 17.95 -24.97 5.04
N GLY A 83 17.85 -24.76 3.74
CA GLY A 83 18.92 -25.04 2.78
C GLY A 83 18.42 -25.66 1.49
N GLY A 84 18.11 -24.81 0.50
CA GLY A 84 17.79 -25.24 -0.86
C GLY A 84 16.52 -24.61 -1.41
N HIS A 85 16.49 -23.29 -1.57
CA HIS A 85 15.53 -22.65 -2.48
C HIS A 85 16.09 -22.83 -3.90
N GLU A 86 15.78 -23.96 -4.53
CA GLU A 86 15.83 -24.04 -5.99
C GLU A 86 14.65 -23.22 -6.54
N PRO A 87 14.87 -22.19 -7.39
CA PRO A 87 13.88 -21.17 -7.72
C PRO A 87 12.80 -21.60 -8.73
N GLU A 88 12.67 -22.88 -9.06
CA GLU A 88 11.97 -23.30 -10.28
C GLU A 88 10.48 -23.64 -10.07
N ASP A 89 10.05 -24.04 -8.88
CA ASP A 89 8.66 -24.42 -8.59
C ASP A 89 7.77 -23.23 -8.17
N GLU A 90 8.33 -22.14 -7.64
CA GLU A 90 7.61 -20.88 -7.41
C GLU A 90 7.39 -20.03 -8.67
N GLN A 91 8.17 -20.26 -9.74
CA GLN A 91 8.12 -19.45 -10.95
C GLN A 91 6.84 -19.69 -11.76
N ASN A 92 6.29 -20.90 -11.70
CA ASN A 92 5.17 -21.32 -12.54
C ASN A 92 3.81 -20.71 -12.10
N ALA A 93 3.64 -20.36 -10.81
CA ALA A 93 2.47 -19.63 -10.31
C ALA A 93 2.55 -18.11 -10.54
N ARG A 94 3.74 -17.57 -10.82
CA ARG A 94 4.04 -16.13 -11.02
C ARG A 94 3.98 -15.67 -12.48
N ASN A 95 3.78 -16.59 -13.43
CA ASN A 95 3.87 -16.32 -14.87
C ASN A 95 2.81 -15.32 -15.41
N ASN A 96 1.76 -15.02 -14.66
CA ASN A 96 0.75 -14.01 -15.06
C ASN A 96 1.09 -12.57 -14.63
N ASN A 97 2.04 -12.38 -13.70
CA ASN A 97 2.31 -11.08 -13.08
C ASN A 97 3.66 -10.47 -13.49
N HIS A 98 4.34 -11.07 -14.47
CA HIS A 98 5.64 -10.63 -14.97
C HIS A 98 5.58 -10.27 -16.45
N ILE A 99 6.35 -9.23 -16.81
CA ILE A 99 6.54 -8.72 -18.17
C ILE A 99 8.04 -8.72 -18.43
N GLY A 100 8.52 -9.81 -19.05
CA GLY A 100 9.96 -10.06 -19.19
C GLY A 100 10.60 -10.24 -17.80
N LYS A 101 11.58 -9.40 -17.48
CA LYS A 101 12.28 -9.42 -16.18
C LYS A 101 11.57 -8.63 -15.07
N TRP A 102 10.52 -7.88 -15.40
CA TRP A 102 9.85 -6.97 -14.46
C TRP A 102 8.56 -7.57 -13.94
N SER A 103 8.22 -7.30 -12.69
CA SER A 103 6.85 -7.46 -12.20
C SER A 103 5.94 -6.33 -12.70
N ILE A 104 4.63 -6.59 -12.76
CA ILE A 104 3.64 -5.56 -13.07
C ILE A 104 3.72 -4.39 -12.09
N ASP A 105 3.94 -4.66 -10.80
CA ASP A 105 4.03 -3.64 -9.76
C ASP A 105 5.24 -2.72 -9.95
N GLU A 106 6.39 -3.26 -10.35
CA GLU A 106 7.57 -2.46 -10.67
C GLU A 106 7.32 -1.52 -11.85
N LEU A 107 6.67 -2.00 -12.91
CA LEU A 107 6.32 -1.16 -14.06
C LEU A 107 5.23 -0.13 -13.74
N SER A 108 4.26 -0.48 -12.89
CA SER A 108 3.25 0.46 -12.39
C SER A 108 3.92 1.59 -11.58
N ASN A 109 4.83 1.24 -10.66
CA ASN A 109 5.59 2.22 -9.88
C ASN A 109 6.56 3.03 -10.75
N GLY A 110 7.13 2.40 -11.78
CA GLY A 110 7.94 3.05 -12.82
C GLY A 110 7.23 4.20 -13.54
N ALA A 111 5.89 4.19 -13.59
CA ALA A 111 5.09 5.25 -14.19
C ALA A 111 4.78 6.41 -13.22
N LYS A 112 4.94 6.19 -11.91
CA LYS A 112 4.69 7.18 -10.84
C LYS A 112 5.87 8.12 -10.59
N TYR A 113 7.04 7.84 -11.17
CA TYR A 113 8.17 8.77 -11.09
C TYR A 113 7.77 10.15 -11.60
N THR A 114 8.25 11.19 -10.94
CA THR A 114 8.07 12.57 -11.39
C THR A 114 8.72 12.77 -12.75
N ASP A 115 8.01 13.39 -13.69
CA ASP A 115 8.55 13.73 -15.00
C ASP A 115 9.66 14.79 -14.83
N PRO A 116 10.92 14.51 -15.21
CA PRO A 116 12.00 15.48 -15.11
C PRO A 116 11.76 16.71 -16.00
N ALA A 117 10.89 16.61 -17.02
CA ALA A 117 10.52 17.75 -17.85
C ALA A 117 9.38 18.61 -17.24
N SER A 118 8.78 18.22 -16.10
CA SER A 118 7.84 19.09 -15.39
C SER A 118 8.62 20.13 -14.59
N LYS A 119 8.56 21.39 -15.02
CA LYS A 119 9.21 22.53 -14.34
C LYS A 119 8.77 22.68 -12.88
N LYS A 120 7.54 22.26 -12.55
CA LYS A 120 6.97 22.34 -11.21
C LYS A 120 7.11 21.05 -10.41
N GLY A 121 7.56 19.96 -11.03
CA GLY A 121 7.67 18.64 -10.38
C GLY A 121 6.34 18.02 -9.95
N ASP A 122 5.23 18.50 -10.49
CA ASP A 122 3.85 18.16 -10.11
C ASP A 122 3.23 17.03 -10.95
N LEU A 123 3.85 16.67 -12.08
CA LEU A 123 3.38 15.63 -12.99
C LEU A 123 4.27 14.39 -12.91
N THR A 124 3.64 13.22 -12.86
CA THR A 124 4.33 11.94 -13.05
C THR A 124 4.57 11.67 -14.53
N LEU A 125 5.40 10.67 -14.84
CA LEU A 125 5.59 10.18 -16.21
C LEU A 125 4.25 9.76 -16.82
N ALA A 126 3.39 9.08 -16.06
CA ALA A 126 2.05 8.69 -16.49
C ALA A 126 1.16 9.91 -16.79
N GLY A 127 1.12 10.89 -15.88
CA GLY A 127 0.32 12.11 -16.06
C GLY A 127 0.76 12.93 -17.28
N ARG A 128 2.09 13.08 -17.46
CA ARG A 128 2.65 13.78 -18.63
C ARG A 128 2.38 13.01 -19.93
N ALA A 129 2.46 11.69 -19.92
CA ALA A 129 2.15 10.86 -21.08
C ALA A 129 0.69 11.02 -21.49
N LEU A 130 -0.23 11.01 -20.53
CA LEU A 130 -1.66 11.25 -20.76
C LEU A 130 -1.90 12.63 -21.37
N GLN A 131 -1.30 13.70 -20.83
CA GLN A 131 -1.44 15.04 -21.42
C GLN A 131 -0.97 15.08 -22.88
N LYS A 132 0.15 14.43 -23.20
CA LYS A 132 0.74 14.45 -24.55
C LYS A 132 -0.08 13.68 -25.59
N HIS A 133 -0.72 12.59 -25.18
CA HIS A 133 -1.45 11.71 -26.09
C HIS A 133 -2.94 12.03 -26.11
N GLY A 134 -3.55 12.17 -24.93
CA GLY A 134 -4.98 12.46 -24.79
C GLY A 134 -5.44 13.79 -25.39
N SER A 135 -4.54 14.76 -25.57
CA SER A 135 -4.87 16.04 -26.21
C SER A 135 -4.83 16.00 -27.74
N ARG A 136 -4.56 14.85 -28.37
CA ARG A 136 -4.44 14.72 -29.83
C ARG A 136 -5.79 14.35 -30.45
N LEU A 137 -6.12 14.99 -31.56
CA LEU A 137 -7.33 14.65 -32.32
C LEU A 137 -7.27 13.21 -32.81
N GLY A 138 -8.26 12.39 -32.43
CA GLY A 138 -8.32 10.98 -32.78
C GLY A 138 -7.38 10.07 -31.97
N SER A 139 -6.88 10.52 -30.81
CA SER A 139 -6.14 9.64 -29.89
C SER A 139 -7.04 8.52 -29.37
N ALA A 140 -6.44 7.34 -29.13
CA ALA A 140 -7.10 6.27 -28.40
C ALA A 140 -7.15 6.53 -26.88
N PHE A 141 -6.41 7.54 -26.39
CA PHE A 141 -6.38 7.92 -24.99
C PHE A 141 -7.37 9.06 -24.71
N PRO A 142 -8.03 9.05 -23.54
CA PRO A 142 -8.93 10.14 -23.17
C PRO A 142 -8.15 11.43 -22.90
N GLU A 143 -8.81 12.58 -23.04
CA GLU A 143 -8.24 13.86 -22.67
C GLU A 143 -7.88 13.92 -21.18
N ALA A 144 -6.70 14.48 -20.86
CA ALA A 144 -6.30 14.77 -19.50
C ALA A 144 -7.15 15.92 -18.92
N ARG A 145 -7.81 15.71 -17.77
CA ARG A 145 -8.67 16.74 -17.15
C ARG A 145 -8.29 17.04 -15.70
N GLY A 146 -8.51 18.28 -15.28
CA GLY A 146 -8.33 18.71 -13.89
C GLY A 146 -6.91 19.18 -13.56
N ASN A 147 -6.57 19.13 -12.27
CA ASN A 147 -5.28 19.56 -11.75
C ASN A 147 -4.19 18.47 -11.92
N PRO A 148 -2.90 18.76 -11.68
CA PRO A 148 -1.82 17.79 -11.88
C PRO A 148 -2.01 16.46 -11.13
N SER A 149 -2.50 16.49 -9.89
CA SER A 149 -2.78 15.28 -9.10
C SER A 149 -3.85 14.40 -9.76
N ALA A 150 -4.96 15.01 -10.20
CA ALA A 150 -6.01 14.30 -10.92
C ALA A 150 -5.53 13.73 -12.26
N ILE A 151 -4.66 14.46 -12.96
CA ILE A 151 -4.06 14.00 -14.22
C ILE A 151 -3.11 12.82 -13.99
N ASN A 152 -2.30 12.86 -12.93
CA ASN A 152 -1.41 11.76 -12.56
C ASN A 152 -2.21 10.50 -12.23
N GLU A 153 -3.31 10.63 -11.49
CA GLU A 153 -4.20 9.51 -11.17
C GLU A 153 -4.86 8.94 -12.43
N GLN A 154 -5.37 9.79 -13.33
CA GLN A 154 -5.94 9.34 -14.61
C GLN A 154 -4.90 8.61 -15.47
N GLY A 155 -3.69 9.15 -15.57
CA GLY A 155 -2.59 8.52 -16.29
C GLY A 155 -2.23 7.17 -15.69
N GLN A 156 -2.17 7.08 -14.36
CA GLN A 156 -1.84 5.84 -13.66
C GLN A 156 -2.92 4.77 -13.86
N LYS A 157 -4.21 5.12 -13.79
CA LYS A 157 -5.30 4.19 -14.08
C LYS A 157 -5.20 3.55 -15.46
N ILE A 158 -4.76 4.32 -16.46
CA ILE A 158 -4.53 3.82 -17.82
C ILE A 158 -3.34 2.85 -17.85
N VAL A 159 -2.23 3.21 -17.17
CA VAL A 159 -1.06 2.35 -17.04
C VAL A 159 -1.45 1.00 -16.44
N ASP A 160 -2.10 1.03 -15.28
CA ASP A 160 -2.48 -0.18 -14.56
C ASP A 160 -3.47 -1.03 -15.38
N SER A 161 -4.41 -0.39 -16.08
CA SER A 161 -5.33 -1.09 -16.98
C SER A 161 -4.61 -1.80 -18.15
N ILE A 162 -3.55 -1.21 -18.71
CA ILE A 162 -2.80 -1.83 -19.82
C ILE A 162 -1.91 -2.97 -19.29
N LEU A 163 -1.24 -2.77 -18.16
CA LEU A 163 -0.37 -3.80 -17.55
C LEU A 163 -1.18 -5.02 -17.08
N ASN A 164 -2.39 -4.81 -16.57
CA ASN A 164 -3.28 -5.88 -16.09
C ASN A 164 -4.16 -6.50 -17.18
N ASP A 165 -4.04 -6.08 -18.45
CA ASP A 165 -4.77 -6.73 -19.54
C ASP A 165 -4.25 -8.18 -19.71
N PRO A 166 -5.11 -9.21 -19.62
CA PRO A 166 -4.71 -10.61 -19.75
C PRO A 166 -4.24 -10.95 -21.17
N ASN A 167 -4.68 -10.20 -22.17
CA ASN A 167 -4.37 -10.39 -23.59
C ASN A 167 -3.35 -9.36 -24.10
N LYS A 168 -2.60 -8.71 -23.19
CA LYS A 168 -1.53 -7.79 -23.57
C LYS A 168 -0.44 -8.51 -24.37
N LYS A 169 0.12 -7.80 -25.34
CA LYS A 169 1.31 -8.20 -26.09
C LYS A 169 2.52 -7.44 -25.59
N VAL A 170 3.62 -8.16 -25.36
CA VAL A 170 4.90 -7.56 -24.94
C VAL A 170 5.90 -7.64 -26.09
N ILE A 171 6.55 -6.53 -26.41
CA ILE A 171 7.57 -6.43 -27.47
C ILE A 171 8.81 -5.79 -26.87
N GLN A 172 9.94 -6.49 -26.92
CA GLN A 172 11.24 -5.93 -26.52
C GLN A 172 12.03 -5.58 -27.77
N SER A 173 12.59 -4.38 -27.81
CA SER A 173 13.39 -3.91 -28.94
C SER A 173 14.47 -2.96 -28.49
N ASN A 174 15.44 -2.69 -29.37
CA ASN A 174 16.44 -1.66 -29.15
C ASN A 174 16.13 -0.48 -30.09
N THR A 175 15.90 0.69 -29.52
CA THR A 175 15.62 1.92 -30.26
C THR A 175 16.80 2.88 -30.09
N GLY A 176 17.36 3.43 -31.16
CA GLY A 176 18.62 4.19 -31.09
C GLY A 176 18.65 5.28 -30.01
N ARG A 177 17.56 6.05 -29.84
CA ARG A 177 17.47 7.12 -28.83
C ARG A 177 17.33 6.62 -27.39
N TYR A 178 16.62 5.51 -27.17
CA TYR A 178 16.25 5.05 -25.82
C TYR A 178 16.95 3.74 -25.40
N GLY A 179 17.78 3.17 -26.27
CA GLY A 179 18.38 1.86 -26.07
C GLY A 179 17.31 0.77 -26.03
N GLN A 180 17.51 -0.21 -25.14
CA GLN A 180 16.56 -1.29 -24.91
C GLN A 180 15.26 -0.76 -24.30
N VAL A 181 14.14 -1.10 -24.92
CA VAL A 181 12.80 -0.73 -24.49
C VAL A 181 11.89 -1.95 -24.41
N THR A 182 10.89 -1.87 -23.54
CA THR A 182 9.81 -2.85 -23.44
C THR A 182 8.47 -2.16 -23.74
N ASP A 183 7.82 -2.59 -24.80
CA ASP A 183 6.49 -2.13 -25.18
C ASP A 183 5.44 -3.13 -24.68
N VAL A 184 4.43 -2.62 -23.99
CA VAL A 184 3.29 -3.40 -23.49
C VAL A 184 2.04 -2.86 -24.17
N ILE A 185 1.40 -3.67 -25.01
CA ILE A 185 0.26 -3.26 -25.84
C ILE A 185 -0.96 -4.05 -25.39
N SER A 186 -1.99 -3.36 -24.91
CA SER A 186 -3.26 -3.98 -24.51
C SER A 186 -4.05 -4.47 -25.72
N SER A 187 -5.07 -5.29 -25.47
CA SER A 187 -5.97 -5.85 -26.50
C SER A 187 -6.72 -4.79 -27.32
N ASN A 188 -6.96 -3.61 -26.73
CA ASN A 188 -7.55 -2.46 -27.42
C ASN A 188 -6.54 -1.65 -28.27
N GLY A 189 -5.29 -2.09 -28.34
CA GLY A 189 -4.22 -1.46 -29.14
C GLY A 189 -3.48 -0.31 -28.44
N ARG A 190 -3.99 0.24 -27.33
CA ARG A 190 -3.24 1.21 -26.52
C ARG A 190 -2.04 0.52 -25.89
N GLY A 191 -0.89 1.19 -25.92
CA GLY A 191 0.33 0.66 -25.33
C GLY A 191 1.09 1.61 -24.43
N LEU A 192 2.09 1.05 -23.77
CA LEU A 192 3.05 1.72 -22.89
C LEU A 192 4.45 1.35 -23.36
N ARG A 193 5.39 2.29 -23.31
CA ARG A 193 6.81 2.03 -23.55
C ARG A 193 7.60 2.28 -22.28
N TYR A 194 8.42 1.31 -21.89
CA TYR A 194 9.32 1.38 -20.74
C TYR A 194 10.78 1.35 -21.18
N ASP A 195 11.64 2.04 -20.45
CA ASP A 195 13.09 1.98 -20.62
C ASP A 195 13.69 0.70 -20.00
N ALA A 196 15.01 0.56 -20.12
CA ALA A 196 15.76 -0.59 -19.61
C ALA A 196 15.76 -0.70 -18.07
N GLN A 197 15.31 0.35 -17.37
CA GLN A 197 15.22 0.50 -15.92
C GLN A 197 13.76 0.39 -15.42
N GLY A 198 12.80 0.11 -16.31
CA GLY A 198 11.39 -0.05 -15.95
C GLY A 198 10.67 1.28 -15.71
N ARG A 199 11.22 2.43 -16.13
CA ARG A 199 10.54 3.72 -16.07
C ARG A 199 9.73 3.96 -17.34
N LEU A 200 8.56 4.59 -17.18
CA LEU A 200 7.69 4.87 -18.32
C LEU A 200 8.29 5.96 -19.20
N ILE A 201 8.53 5.64 -20.47
CA ILE A 201 8.91 6.62 -21.50
C ILE A 201 7.68 7.36 -22.01
N GLY A 202 6.57 6.65 -22.24
CA GLY A 202 5.31 7.26 -22.68
C GLY A 202 4.27 6.26 -23.15
N PHE A 203 3.14 6.79 -23.62
CA PHE A 203 2.04 6.02 -24.20
C PHE A 203 2.29 5.77 -25.69
N LEU A 204 1.73 4.67 -26.20
CA LEU A 204 1.78 4.27 -27.60
C LEU A 204 0.36 4.23 -28.15
N GLU A 205 0.13 4.95 -29.24
CA GLU A 205 -1.14 4.87 -29.97
C GLU A 205 -1.24 3.54 -30.73
N PRO A 206 -2.46 3.01 -30.95
CA PRO A 206 -2.66 1.86 -31.82
C PRO A 206 -2.14 2.14 -33.24
N PRO A 207 -1.61 1.11 -33.94
CA PRO A 207 -1.36 1.22 -35.37
C PRO A 207 -2.67 1.52 -36.12
N LYS A 208 -2.60 2.38 -37.14
CA LYS A 208 -3.72 2.72 -38.02
C LYS A 208 -3.93 1.67 -39.09
#